data_AF-A0A1J3HW65-F1
#
_entry.id   AF-A0A1J3HW65-F1
#
_cell.length_a   1.000
_cell.length_b   1.000
_cell.length_c   1.000
_cell.angle_alpha   90.00
_cell.angle_beta   90.00
_cell.angle_gamma   90.00
#
_symmetry.space_group_name_H-M   'P 1'
#
loop_
_entity.id
_entity.type
_entity.pdbx_description
1 polymer ?
#
loop_
_entity_poly.entity_id
_entity_poly.type
_entity_poly.pdbx_seq_one_letter_code
_entity_poly.pdbx_strand_id
1 'polypeptide(L)' 'GLVEDLTGRGIDDLKAGRIATPLHARDTFLEDPLRVLRAIRFGARFGFTLDEQLKEAASSEEVRVAIAGKISRERIG' A
#
# COMPACT_ATOMS: atom_id res chain seq x y z
N GLY A 1 15.25 22.34 5.12
CA GLY A 1 16.00 21.07 5.07
C GLY A 1 16.04 20.58 3.62
N LEU A 2 17.03 19.76 3.27
CA LEU A 2 17.07 19.05 1.98
C LEU A 2 16.14 17.84 2.04
N VAL A 3 15.41 17.54 0.97
CA VAL A 3 14.56 16.35 0.85
C VAL A 3 15.29 15.31 0.01
N GLU A 4 15.46 14.10 0.55
CA GLU A 4 16.03 12.96 -0.17
C GLU A 4 14.90 12.07 -0.69
N ASP A 5 14.72 12.02 -2.02
CA ASP A 5 13.75 11.13 -2.68
C ASP A 5 14.49 10.04 -3.47
N LEU A 6 14.82 8.94 -2.78
CA LEU A 6 15.53 7.81 -3.38
C LEU A 6 14.69 7.02 -4.38
N THR A 7 13.36 7.23 -4.40
CA THR A 7 12.48 6.61 -5.39
C THR A 7 12.43 7.39 -6.70
N GLY A 8 12.86 8.67 -6.67
CA GLY A 8 12.77 9.61 -7.79
C GLY A 8 11.34 9.96 -8.21
N ARG A 9 10.32 9.47 -7.50
CA ARG A 9 8.90 9.63 -7.84
C ARG A 9 8.06 10.09 -6.65
N GLY A 10 8.54 9.94 -5.42
CA GLY A 10 7.78 10.22 -4.21
C GLY A 10 7.28 11.65 -4.13
N ILE A 11 8.09 12.63 -4.53
CA ILE A 11 7.65 14.04 -4.58
C ILE A 11 6.52 14.24 -5.59
N ASP A 12 6.60 13.61 -6.76
CA ASP A 12 5.60 13.77 -7.81
C ASP A 12 4.31 12.98 -7.53
N ASP A 13 4.42 11.80 -6.90
CA ASP A 13 3.28 11.05 -6.40
C ASP A 13 2.53 11.84 -5.31
N LEU A 14 3.24 12.53 -4.42
CA LEU A 14 2.63 13.42 -3.43
C LEU A 14 1.88 14.58 -4.09
N LYS A 15 2.47 15.24 -5.10
CA LYS A 15 1.81 16.32 -5.85
C LYS A 15 0.58 15.82 -6.61
N ALA A 16 0.66 14.61 -7.17
CA ALA A 16 -0.42 13.99 -7.93
C ALA A 16 -1.50 13.35 -7.04
N GLY A 17 -1.29 13.29 -5.72
CA GLY A 17 -2.19 12.59 -4.80
C GLY A 17 -2.27 11.09 -5.12
N ARG A 18 -1.14 10.46 -5.44
CA ARG A 18 -1.04 9.04 -5.79
C ARG A 18 -0.41 8.25 -4.65
N ILE A 19 -1.01 7.13 -4.30
CA ILE A 19 -0.45 6.13 -3.39
C ILE A 19 0.19 5.03 -4.22
N ALA A 20 1.49 4.86 -4.07
CA ALA A 20 2.28 3.82 -4.72
C ALA A 20 3.23 3.17 -3.70
N THR A 21 3.75 2.00 -4.05
CA THR A 21 4.83 1.33 -3.30
C THR A 21 6.16 1.56 -4.00
N PRO A 22 7.28 1.68 -3.26
CA PRO A 22 8.59 1.86 -3.87
C PRO A 22 9.05 0.61 -4.65
N LEU A 23 8.57 -0.57 -4.23
CA LEU A 23 8.78 -1.87 -4.88
C LEU A 23 7.46 -2.39 -5.46
N HIS A 24 7.50 -3.58 -6.04
CA HIS A 24 6.33 -4.22 -6.63
C HIS A 24 5.21 -4.40 -5.60
N ALA A 25 4.00 -3.99 -5.96
CA ALA A 25 2.85 -3.90 -5.04
C ALA A 25 2.49 -5.25 -4.41
N ARG A 26 2.53 -6.32 -5.21
CA ARG A 26 2.23 -7.69 -4.76
C ARG A 26 3.18 -8.14 -3.66
N ASP A 27 4.49 -8.05 -3.88
CA ASP A 27 5.49 -8.49 -2.91
C ASP A 27 5.39 -7.66 -1.63
N THR A 28 5.21 -6.35 -1.79
CA THR A 28 5.01 -5.41 -0.67
C THR A 28 3.82 -5.78 0.22
N PHE A 29 2.72 -6.26 -0.37
CA PHE A 29 1.53 -6.69 0.36
C PHE A 29 1.64 -8.10 0.91
N LEU A 30 2.37 -9.01 0.27
CA LEU A 30 2.59 -10.35 0.82
C LEU A 30 3.53 -10.33 2.05
N GLU A 31 4.53 -9.45 2.07
CA GLU A 31 5.38 -9.24 3.24
C GLU A 31 4.60 -8.67 4.44
N ASP A 32 3.74 -7.68 4.21
CA ASP A 32 2.92 -7.04 5.22
C ASP A 32 1.52 -6.72 4.67
N PRO A 33 0.58 -7.66 4.79
CA PRO A 33 -0.77 -7.53 4.22
C PRO A 33 -1.57 -6.35 4.77
N LEU A 34 -1.22 -5.85 5.96
CA LEU A 34 -1.91 -4.71 6.57
C LEU A 34 -1.61 -3.39 5.84
N ARG A 35 -0.58 -3.36 4.98
CA ARG A 35 -0.29 -2.20 4.12
C ARG A 35 -1.43 -1.91 3.15
N VAL A 36 -2.23 -2.90 2.76
CA VAL A 36 -3.45 -2.68 1.97
C VAL A 36 -4.44 -1.79 2.72
N LEU A 37 -4.71 -2.11 3.99
CA LEU A 37 -5.61 -1.32 4.83
C LEU A 37 -5.06 0.09 5.07
N ARG A 38 -3.73 0.23 5.19
CA ARG A 38 -3.07 1.54 5.30
C ARG A 38 -3.24 2.36 4.02
N ALA A 39 -3.03 1.76 2.85
CA ALA A 39 -3.22 2.42 1.55
C ALA A 39 -4.66 2.92 1.38
N ILE A 40 -5.66 2.07 1.66
CA ILE A 40 -7.08 2.45 1.61
C ILE A 40 -7.37 3.60 2.57
N ARG A 41 -6.88 3.52 3.82
CA ARG A 41 -7.08 4.58 4.82
C ARG A 41 -6.45 5.90 4.39
N PHE A 42 -5.24 5.87 3.81
CA PHE A 42 -4.60 7.08 3.30
C PHE A 42 -5.36 7.67 2.11
N GLY A 43 -5.85 6.82 1.19
CA GLY A 43 -6.67 7.27 0.07
C GLY A 43 -7.93 7.98 0.54
N ALA A 44 -8.67 7.36 1.47
CA ALA A 44 -9.88 7.95 2.05
C ALA A 44 -9.59 9.23 2.85
N ARG A 45 -8.50 9.28 3.61
CA ARG A 45 -8.18 10.43 4.47
C ARG A 45 -7.69 11.64 3.69
N PHE A 46 -6.88 11.43 2.66
CA PHE A 46 -6.20 12.52 1.93
C PHE A 46 -6.80 12.77 0.55
N GLY A 47 -7.82 12.03 0.14
CA GLY A 47 -8.38 12.10 -1.21
C GLY A 47 -7.43 11.58 -2.28
N PHE A 48 -6.46 10.74 -1.89
CA PHE A 48 -5.47 10.20 -2.81
C PHE A 48 -6.02 8.98 -3.54
N THR A 49 -5.51 8.76 -4.75
CA THR A 49 -5.85 7.61 -5.59
C THR A 49 -4.77 6.54 -5.46
N LEU A 50 -5.18 5.27 -5.49
CA LEU A 50 -4.21 4.17 -5.56
C LEU A 50 -3.69 4.07 -6.99
N ASP A 51 -2.39 3.83 -7.13
CA ASP A 51 -1.80 3.41 -8.41
C ASP A 51 -2.45 2.11 -8.93
N GLU A 52 -2.46 1.91 -10.25
CA GLU A 52 -3.17 0.78 -10.85
C GLU A 52 -2.59 -0.57 -10.43
N GLN A 53 -1.26 -0.70 -10.38
CA GLN A 53 -0.62 -1.94 -9.92
C GLN A 53 -0.95 -2.22 -8.46
N LEU A 54 -1.14 -1.15 -7.68
CA LEU A 54 -1.52 -1.24 -6.28
C LEU A 54 -2.97 -1.74 -6.12
N LYS A 55 -3.89 -1.31 -6.98
CA LYS A 55 -5.28 -1.80 -7.00
C LYS A 55 -5.36 -3.26 -7.42
N GLU A 56 -4.62 -3.64 -8.46
CA GLU A 56 -4.55 -5.02 -8.95
C GLU A 56 -4.02 -5.95 -7.85
N ALA A 57 -2.91 -5.58 -7.22
CA ALA A 57 -2.34 -6.36 -6.12
C ALA A 57 -3.29 -6.47 -4.92
N ALA A 58 -3.92 -5.36 -4.51
CA ALA A 58 -4.89 -5.35 -3.41
C ALA A 58 -6.14 -6.20 -3.70
N SER A 59 -6.47 -6.41 -4.98
CA SER A 59 -7.63 -7.19 -5.42
C SER A 59 -7.30 -8.67 -5.66
N SER A 60 -6.02 -9.07 -5.53
CA SER A 60 -5.61 -10.46 -5.71
C SER A 60 -6.06 -11.36 -4.55
N GLU A 61 -6.46 -12.59 -4.87
CA GLU A 61 -6.92 -13.56 -3.86
C GLU A 61 -5.83 -13.88 -2.84
N GLU A 62 -4.58 -13.96 -3.28
CA GLU A 62 -3.42 -14.25 -2.43
C GLU A 62 -3.25 -13.19 -1.33
N VAL A 63 -3.35 -11.90 -1.69
CA VAL A 63 -3.27 -10.79 -0.74
C VAL A 63 -4.47 -10.84 0.20
N ARG A 64 -5.67 -11.18 -0.30
CA ARG A 64 -6.87 -11.31 0.53
C ARG A 64 -6.72 -12.40 1.60
N VAL A 65 -6.20 -13.57 1.23
CA VAL A 65 -5.90 -14.67 2.15
C VAL A 65 -4.83 -14.24 3.16
N ALA A 66 -3.77 -13.56 2.71
CA ALA A 66 -2.70 -13.08 3.58
C ALA A 66 -3.21 -12.07 4.63
N ILE A 67 -4.10 -11.15 4.25
CA ILE A 67 -4.77 -10.21 5.18
C ILE A 67 -5.57 -10.99 6.24
N ALA A 68 -6.41 -11.94 5.82
CA ALA A 68 -7.24 -12.71 6.74
C ALA A 68 -6.40 -13.49 7.76
N GLY A 69 -5.33 -14.14 7.31
CA GLY A 69 -4.40 -14.87 8.17
C GLY A 69 -3.66 -13.96 9.16
N LYS A 70 -3.20 -12.79 8.71
CA LYS A 70 -2.48 -11.82 9.55
C LYS A 70 -3.38 -11.24 10.64
N ILE A 71 -4.59 -10.82 10.29
CA ILE A 71 -5.58 -10.29 11.25
C ILE A 71 -5.96 -11.36 12.28
N SER A 72 -6.15 -12.62 11.87
CA SER A 72 -6.48 -13.70 12.80
C SER A 72 -5.37 -13.93 13.83
N ARG A 73 -4.10 -13.93 13.42
CA ARG A 73 -2.95 -14.08 14.34
C ARG A 73 -2.84 -12.94 15.34
N GLU A 74 -3.08 -11.71 14.92
CA GLU A 74 -2.96 -10.53 15.81
C GLU A 74 -4.15 -10.35 16.76
N ARG A 75 -5.28 -11.00 16.49
CA ARG A 75 -6.48 -10.95 17.34
C ARG A 75 -6.61 -12.08 18.36
N ILE A 76 -5.75 -13.11 18.29
CA ILE A 76 -5.74 -14.26 19.21
C ILE A 76 -4.69 -14.08 20.33
N GLY A 77 -4.00 -12.93 20.37
CA GLY A 77 -3.09 -12.54 21.45
C GLY A 77 -3.73 -11.60 22.45
#